data_AF-K9VTL3-F1
#
_entry.id   AF-K9VTL3-F1
#
_cell.length_a   1.000
_cell.length_b   1.000
_cell.length_c   1.000
_cell.angle_alpha   90.00
_cell.angle_beta   90.00
_cell.angle_gamma   90.00
#
_symmetry.space_group_name_H-M   'P 1'
#
loop_
_entity.id
_entity.type
_entity.pdbx_description
1 polymer ?
#
loop_
_entity_poly.entity_id
_entity_poly.type
_entity_poly.pdbx_seq_one_letter_code
_entity_poly.pdbx_strand_id
1 'polypeptide(L)' 'MAEYAGCRGCRHYLRVYINGIPTCRAFPEGIPPIIIVGKEHTKPLPDQDNTIVYEPAEAAK' A
#
# COMPACT_ATOMS: atom_id res chain seq x y z
N MET A 1 11.25 8.55 13.39
CA MET A 1 10.99 7.33 12.60
C MET A 1 9.60 7.52 12.01
N ALA A 2 9.43 7.46 10.69
CA ALA A 2 8.09 7.64 10.11
C ALA A 2 7.22 6.48 10.60
N GLU A 3 6.14 6.79 11.32
CA GLU A 3 5.22 5.80 11.85
C GLU A 3 4.53 5.08 10.69
N TYR A 4 4.27 3.77 10.85
CA TYR A 4 3.52 3.00 9.87
C TYR A 4 2.05 3.43 9.89
N ALA A 5 1.67 4.31 8.96
CA ALA A 5 0.32 4.83 8.82
C ALA A 5 -0.58 3.96 7.90
N GLY A 6 -0.16 2.72 7.64
CA GLY A 6 -0.88 1.76 6.80
C GLY A 6 -0.94 2.16 5.33
N CYS A 7 -1.80 1.50 4.55
CA CYS A 7 -1.94 1.78 3.11
C CYS A 7 -2.22 3.27 2.86
N ARG A 8 -3.10 3.92 3.63
CA ARG A 8 -3.47 5.33 3.41
C ARG A 8 -2.34 6.33 3.63
N GLY A 9 -1.36 5.98 4.47
CA GLY A 9 -0.16 6.77 4.69
C GLY A 9 0.99 6.44 3.74
N CYS A 10 0.78 5.53 2.79
CA CYS A 10 1.79 5.14 1.82
C CYS A 10 1.76 6.04 0.58
N ARG A 11 2.92 6.48 0.09
CA ARG A 11 3.09 7.24 -1.16
C ARG A 11 2.52 6.51 -2.38
N HIS A 12 2.45 5.18 -2.32
CA HIS A 12 1.98 4.34 -3.41
C HIS A 12 0.46 4.15 -3.46
N TYR A 13 -0.25 4.59 -2.42
CA TYR A 13 -1.69 4.43 -2.33
C TYR A 13 -2.41 5.28 -3.36
N LEU A 14 -3.26 4.64 -4.15
CA LEU A 14 -4.08 5.30 -5.14
C LEU A 14 -5.50 5.38 -4.61
N ARG A 15 -6.14 6.55 -4.75
CA ARG A 15 -7.59 6.69 -4.49
C ARG A 15 -8.44 6.16 -5.66
N VAL A 16 -7.98 5.06 -6.25
CA VAL A 16 -8.63 4.37 -7.37
C VAL A 16 -9.10 3.03 -6.83
N TYR A 17 -10.35 2.69 -7.13
CA TYR A 17 -10.99 1.46 -6.68
C TYR A 17 -11.32 0.57 -7.86
N ILE A 18 -10.90 -0.69 -7.82
CA ILE A 18 -11.29 -1.72 -8.78
C ILE A 18 -12.22 -2.67 -8.04
N ASN A 19 -13.44 -2.85 -8.54
CA ASN A 19 -14.47 -3.69 -7.89
C ASN A 19 -14.71 -3.32 -6.41
N GLY A 20 -14.59 -2.03 -6.06
CA GLY A 20 -14.73 -1.54 -4.68
C GLY A 20 -13.49 -1.74 -3.78
N ILE A 21 -12.39 -2.27 -4.31
CA ILE A 21 -11.14 -2.53 -3.59
C ILE A 21 -10.13 -1.41 -3.91
N PRO A 22 -9.51 -0.75 -2.91
CA PRO A 22 -8.52 0.28 -3.17
C PRO A 22 -7.27 -0.33 -3.82
N THR A 23 -6.60 0.45 -4.66
CA THR A 23 -5.40 0.02 -5.40
C THR A 23 -4.15 0.76 -4.92
N CYS A 24 -2.98 0.22 -5.22
CA CYS A 24 -1.72 0.92 -5.10
C CYS A 24 -0.78 0.53 -6.23
N ARG A 25 0.37 1.19 -6.36
CA ARG A 25 1.37 0.78 -7.38
C ARG A 25 1.88 -0.64 -7.20
N ALA A 26 1.89 -1.16 -5.96
CA ALA A 26 2.29 -2.54 -5.69
C ALA A 26 1.20 -3.56 -6.12
N PHE A 27 -0.07 -3.18 -5.99
CA PHE A 27 -1.25 -3.97 -6.30
C PHE A 27 -2.19 -3.18 -7.22
N PRO A 28 -1.89 -3.11 -8.52
CA PRO A 28 -2.69 -2.33 -9.47
C PRO A 28 -4.09 -2.90 -9.66
N GLU A 29 -4.30 -4.20 -9.44
CA GLU A 29 -5.59 -4.89 -9.59
C GLU A 29 -6.47 -4.83 -8.33
N GLY A 30 -5.92 -4.37 -7.20
CA GLY A 30 -6.61 -4.25 -5.92
C GLY A 30 -5.76 -4.76 -4.77
N ILE A 31 -5.67 -3.97 -3.69
CA ILE A 31 -4.95 -4.35 -2.48
C ILE A 31 -5.76 -5.44 -1.76
N PRO A 32 -5.18 -6.62 -1.49
CA PRO A 32 -5.87 -7.67 -0.76
C PRO A 32 -6.29 -7.17 0.63
N PRO A 33 -7.50 -7.47 1.12
CA PRO A 33 -7.99 -6.97 2.42
C PRO A 33 -7.02 -7.27 3.56
N ILE A 34 -6.42 -8.47 3.57
CA ILE A 34 -5.43 -8.88 4.58
C ILE A 34 -4.20 -7.95 4.68
N ILE A 35 -3.83 -7.28 3.58
CA ILE A 35 -2.75 -6.29 3.54
C ILE A 35 -3.24 -4.93 4.07
N ILE A 36 -4.52 -4.59 3.82
CA ILE A 36 -5.15 -3.37 4.33
C ILE A 36 -5.28 -3.40 5.85
N VAL A 37 -5.69 -4.53 6.43
CA VAL A 37 -6.07 -4.60 7.85
C VAL A 37 -4.94 -4.92 8.81
N GLY A 38 -3.88 -5.63 8.39
CA GLY A 38 -3.10 -6.36 9.40
C GLY A 38 -1.65 -6.70 9.13
N LYS A 39 -1.03 -6.27 8.02
CA LYS A 39 0.41 -6.51 7.81
C LYS A 39 1.15 -5.25 7.44
N GLU A 40 2.25 -5.01 8.14
CA GLU A 40 3.25 -4.04 7.74
C GLU A 40 3.81 -4.44 6.37
N HIS A 41 3.64 -3.56 5.39
CA HIS A 41 4.16 -3.78 4.05
C HIS A 41 5.63 -3.35 3.95
N THR A 42 6.49 -3.82 4.86
CA THR A 42 7.94 -3.45 4.92
C THR A 42 8.83 -4.32 4.03
N LYS A 43 8.27 -5.37 3.44
CA LYS A 43 8.95 -6.30 2.52
C LYS A 43 8.03 -6.61 1.34
N PRO A 44 8.58 -6.94 0.16
CA PRO A 44 7.79 -7.46 -0.94
C PRO A 44 7.03 -8.72 -0.50
N LEU A 45 5.77 -8.78 -0.86
CA LEU A 45 4.86 -9.90 -0.63
C LEU A 45 5.03 -10.93 -1.76
N PRO A 46 4.71 -12.20 -1.53
CA PRO A 46 4.86 -13.24 -2.56
C PRO A 46 3.98 -12.99 -3.80
N ASP A 47 2.84 -12.30 -3.64
CA ASP A 47 1.86 -12.03 -4.70
C ASP A 47 2.05 -10.67 -5.41
N GLN A 48 3.19 -10.00 -5.24
CA GLN A 48 3.47 -8.78 -6.01
C GLN A 48 4.56 -9.02 -7.06
N ASP A 49 4.35 -8.53 -8.28
CA ASP A 49 5.33 -8.59 -9.39
C ASP A 49 6.40 -7.49 -9.32
N ASN A 50 6.49 -6.75 -8.21
CA ASN A 50 7.39 -5.61 -8.06
C ASN A 50 8.07 -5.62 -6.68
N THR A 51 8.94 -4.65 -6.42
CA THR A 51 9.66 -4.52 -5.14
C THR A 51 9.11 -3.38 -4.29
N ILE A 52 7.88 -2.93 -4.57
CA ILE A 52 7.31 -1.74 -3.96
C ILE A 52 6.83 -2.08 -2.55
N VAL A 53 7.46 -1.44 -1.58
CA VAL A 53 7.09 -1.55 -0.15
C VAL A 53 6.44 -0.27 0.35
N TYR A 54 6.09 -0.24 1.63
CA TYR A 54 5.61 0.94 2.32
C TYR A 54 6.68 2.05 2.25
N GLU A 55 6.32 3.13 1.58
CA GLU A 55 7.06 4.39 1.63
C GLU A 55 6.12 5.42 2.25
N PRO A 56 6.48 6.06 3.38
CA PRO A 56 5.62 7.07 3.98
C PRO A 56 5.39 8.19 2.96
N ALA A 57 4.13 8.56 2.76
CA ALA A 57 3.81 9.81 2.11
C ALA A 57 4.34 10.90 3.04
N GLU A 58 5.45 11.55 2.68
CA GLU A 58 5.90 12.73 3.41
C GLU A 58 4.70 13.65 3.55
N ALA A 59 4.30 13.93 4.80
CA ALA A 59 3.38 15.02 5.06
C ALA A 59 4.04 16.23 4.42
N ALA A 60 3.42 16.75 3.36
CA ALA A 60 3.88 17.96 2.71
C ALA A 60 4.16 18.98 3.81
N LYS A 61 5.43 19.32 3.95
CA LYS A 61 5.91 20.32 4.90
C LYS A 61 5.35 21.68 4.55
#